data_AF-A0A933C6I7-F1
#
_entry.id   AF-A0A933C6I7-F1
#
_cell.length_a   1.000
_cell.length_b   1.000
_cell.length_c   1.000
_cell.angle_alpha   90.00
_cell.angle_beta   90.00
_cell.angle_gamma   90.00
#
_symmetry.space_group_name_H-M   'P 1'
#
loop_
_entity.id
_entity.type
_entity.pdbx_description
1 polymer ?
#
loop_
_entity_poly.entity_id
_entity_poly.type
_entity_poly.pdbx_seq_one_letter_code
_entity_poly.pdbx_strand_id
1 'polypeptide(L)'
;MKRLRLVLLGLGAAALYFAVFGGEYSVFALRRLEQQRQREEAELRELHAEMARLRARVDSLRSDPATLERVARERYGMIRAGERLYRFAPAPDSLEDDADSAAFRRPPDPR
;
A
#
# COMPACT_ATOMS: atom_id res chain seq x y z
N MET A 1 29.90 38.99 -55.75
CA MET A 1 28.58 38.34 -55.98
C MET A 1 28.56 36.84 -55.67
N LYS A 2 29.27 35.97 -56.41
CA LYS A 2 29.23 34.49 -56.18
C LYS A 2 29.70 34.04 -54.79
N ARG A 3 30.78 34.65 -54.27
CA ARG A 3 31.36 34.37 -52.96
C ARG A 3 30.39 34.68 -51.81
N LEU A 4 29.69 35.82 -51.93
CA LEU A 4 28.66 36.25 -50.98
C LEU A 4 27.45 35.29 -50.97
N ARG A 5 27.04 34.80 -52.14
CA ARG A 5 25.97 33.80 -52.23
C ARG A 5 26.34 32.49 -51.53
N LEU A 6 27.58 32.02 -51.69
CA LEU A 6 28.06 30.81 -51.02
C LEU A 6 28.12 30.98 -49.50
N VAL A 7 28.56 32.14 -49.02
CA VAL A 7 28.57 32.45 -47.58
C VAL A 7 27.16 32.49 -47.01
N LEU A 8 26.21 33.15 -47.69
CA LEU A 8 24.81 33.18 -47.26
C LEU A 8 24.18 31.79 -47.24
N LEU A 9 24.50 30.95 -48.22
CA LEU A 9 23.98 29.59 -48.31
C LEU A 9 24.55 28.69 -47.22
N GLY A 10 25.86 28.82 -46.92
CA GLY A 10 26.49 28.13 -45.81
C GLY A 10 25.94 28.55 -44.44
N LEU A 11 25.68 29.85 -44.26
CA LEU A 11 25.14 30.39 -43.01
C LEU A 11 23.67 29.96 -42.81
N GLY A 12 22.88 29.91 -43.89
CA GLY A 12 21.53 29.35 -43.86
C GLY A 12 21.51 27.85 -43.53
N ALA A 13 22.44 27.07 -44.11
CA ALA A 13 22.57 25.65 -43.81
C ALA A 13 23.02 25.40 -42.35
N ALA A 14 23.94 26.22 -41.83
CA ALA A 14 24.37 26.15 -40.44
C ALA A 14 23.24 26.51 -39.46
N ALA A 15 22.44 27.53 -39.78
CA ALA A 15 21.26 27.89 -38.98
C ALA A 15 20.21 26.77 -38.96
N LEU A 16 19.97 26.13 -40.11
CA LEU A 16 19.06 24.99 -40.21
C LEU A 16 19.58 23.78 -39.44
N TYR A 17 20.88 23.49 -39.55
CA TYR A 17 21.54 22.43 -38.78
C TYR A 17 21.42 22.71 -37.27
N PHE A 18 21.69 23.94 -36.83
CA PHE A 18 21.58 24.31 -35.42
C PHE A 18 20.14 24.29 -34.90
N ALA A 19 19.14 24.61 -35.74
CA ALA A 19 17.74 24.47 -35.37
C ALA A 19 17.32 23.00 -35.16
N VAL A 20 17.91 22.06 -35.92
CA VAL A 20 17.62 20.64 -35.80
C VAL A 20 18.43 19.99 -34.66
N PHE A 21 19.71 20.30 -34.55
CA PHE A 21 20.68 19.62 -33.69
C PHE A 21 21.18 20.43 -32.48
N GLY A 22 21.11 21.76 -32.51
CA GLY A 22 21.79 22.65 -31.56
C GLY A 22 20.94 23.24 -30.43
N GLY A 23 19.62 22.98 -30.39
CA GLY A 23 18.73 23.64 -29.45
C GLY A 23 18.14 22.71 -28.38
N GLU A 24 18.25 23.12 -27.12
CA GLU A 24 17.48 22.64 -25.96
C GLU A 24 15.94 22.79 -26.16
N TYR A 25 15.53 23.51 -27.21
CA TYR A 25 14.17 23.68 -27.72
C TYR A 25 13.95 23.08 -29.14
N SER A 26 14.72 22.06 -29.51
CA SER A 26 14.47 21.32 -30.77
C SER A 26 13.08 20.70 -30.75
N VAL A 27 12.45 20.57 -31.92
CA VAL A 27 11.12 19.93 -32.10
C VAL A 27 11.05 18.55 -31.43
N PHE A 28 12.18 17.85 -31.31
CA PHE A 28 12.28 16.59 -30.58
C PHE A 28 12.05 16.73 -29.07
N ALA A 29 12.50 17.82 -28.45
CA ALA A 29 12.27 18.08 -27.02
C ALA A 29 10.79 18.29 -26.73
N LEU A 30 10.07 19.06 -27.58
CA LEU A 30 8.62 19.23 -27.46
C LEU A 30 7.89 17.90 -27.60
N ARG A 31 8.25 17.07 -28.60
CA ARG A 31 7.64 15.74 -28.73
C ARG A 31 7.93 14.84 -27.53
N ARG A 32 9.14 14.90 -26.99
CA ARG A 32 9.51 14.11 -25.80
C ARG A 32 8.73 14.55 -24.57
N LEU A 33 8.55 15.85 -24.40
CA LEU A 33 7.77 16.43 -23.30
C LEU A 33 6.29 16.05 -23.42
N GLU A 34 5.73 16.12 -24.63
CA GLU A 34 4.36 15.68 -24.91
C GLU A 34 4.17 14.19 -24.60
N GLN A 35 5.13 13.34 -25.01
CA GLN A 35 5.10 11.91 -24.69
C GLN A 35 5.20 11.65 -23.18
N GLN A 36 6.01 12.41 -22.45
CA GLN A 36 6.11 12.31 -20.99
C GLN A 36 4.79 12.70 -20.33
N ARG A 37 4.21 13.83 -20.75
CA ARG A 37 2.88 14.28 -20.31
C ARG A 37 1.81 13.21 -20.51
N GLN A 38 1.73 12.63 -21.71
CA GLN A 38 0.74 11.59 -22.01
C GLN A 38 0.92 10.32 -21.17
N ARG A 39 2.17 9.94 -20.84
CA ARG A 39 2.45 8.80 -19.96
C ARG A 39 2.01 9.07 -18.53
N GLU A 40 2.37 10.23 -17.98
CA GLU A 40 1.96 10.64 -16.63
C GLU A 40 0.43 10.73 -16.51
N GLU A 41 -0.24 11.29 -17.54
CA GLU A 41 -1.71 11.35 -17.57
C GLU A 41 -2.37 9.97 -17.70
N ALA A 42 -1.75 9.02 -18.38
CA ALA A 42 -2.22 7.63 -18.41
C ALA A 42 -2.10 6.97 -17.04
N GLU A 43 -0.95 7.13 -16.37
CA GLU A 43 -0.70 6.57 -15.04
C GLU A 43 -1.66 7.17 -13.98
N LEU A 44 -1.90 8.48 -14.02
CA LEU A 44 -2.88 9.13 -13.17
C LEU A 44 -4.30 8.59 -13.39
N ARG A 45 -4.68 8.32 -14.64
CA ARG A 45 -6.00 7.74 -14.95
C ARG A 45 -6.13 6.32 -14.41
N GLU A 46 -5.10 5.51 -14.55
CA GLU A 46 -5.08 4.14 -14.00
C GLU A 46 -5.19 4.17 -12.47
N LEU A 47 -4.41 5.03 -11.81
CA LEU A 47 -4.43 5.16 -10.36
C LEU A 47 -5.78 5.64 -9.85
N HIS A 48 -6.41 6.63 -10.51
CA HIS A 48 -7.76 7.07 -10.17
C HIS A 48 -8.80 5.96 -10.33
N ALA A 49 -8.70 5.16 -11.40
CA ALA A 49 -9.60 4.03 -11.61
C ALA A 49 -9.42 2.97 -10.51
N GLU A 50 -8.18 2.71 -10.09
CA GLU A 50 -7.89 1.80 -8.96
C GLU A 50 -8.47 2.33 -7.65
N MET A 51 -8.25 3.61 -7.34
CA MET A 51 -8.84 4.24 -6.16
C MET A 51 -10.37 4.13 -6.14
N ALA A 52 -11.02 4.34 -7.29
CA ALA A 52 -12.47 4.20 -7.40
C ALA A 52 -12.92 2.76 -7.13
N ARG A 53 -12.22 1.76 -7.66
CA ARG A 53 -12.48 0.34 -7.41
C ARG A 53 -12.31 -0.03 -5.93
N LEU A 54 -11.23 0.43 -5.31
CA LEU A 54 -10.97 0.17 -3.89
C LEU A 54 -12.04 0.81 -3.01
N ARG A 55 -12.44 2.05 -3.28
CA ARG A 55 -13.52 2.72 -2.56
C ARG A 55 -14.84 1.94 -2.68
N ALA A 56 -15.23 1.56 -3.90
CA ALA A 56 -16.43 0.75 -4.11
C ALA A 56 -16.39 -0.57 -3.34
N ARG A 57 -15.21 -1.21 -3.26
CA ARG A 57 -15.03 -2.43 -2.47
C ARG A 57 -15.19 -2.17 -0.97
N VAL A 58 -14.59 -1.10 -0.43
CA VAL A 58 -14.77 -0.71 0.96
C VAL A 58 -16.25 -0.43 1.26
N ASP A 59 -16.93 0.28 0.37
CA ASP A 59 -18.35 0.59 0.53
C ASP A 59 -19.21 -0.68 0.51
N SER A 60 -18.92 -1.64 -0.37
CA SER A 60 -19.61 -2.94 -0.37
C SER A 60 -19.37 -3.77 0.90
N LEU A 61 -18.18 -3.67 1.49
CA LEU A 61 -17.86 -4.35 2.75
C LEU A 61 -18.54 -3.64 3.94
N ARG A 62 -18.72 -2.33 3.86
CA ARG A 62 -19.46 -1.54 4.85
C ARG A 62 -20.97 -1.75 4.75
N SER A 63 -21.51 -2.03 3.57
CA SER A 63 -22.95 -2.28 3.40
C SER A 63 -23.43 -3.57 4.06
N ASP A 64 -22.52 -4.52 4.33
CA ASP A 64 -22.84 -5.75 5.08
C ASP A 64 -21.95 -5.90 6.33
N PRO A 65 -22.21 -5.10 7.38
CA PRO A 65 -21.48 -5.19 8.64
C PRO A 65 -21.62 -6.56 9.31
N ALA A 66 -22.75 -7.26 9.10
CA ALA A 66 -23.03 -8.54 9.72
C ALA A 66 -22.12 -9.63 9.14
N THR A 67 -21.91 -9.65 7.82
CA THR A 67 -20.95 -10.56 7.20
C THR A 67 -19.51 -10.24 7.63
N LEU A 68 -19.15 -8.97 7.74
CA LEU A 68 -17.82 -8.57 8.24
C LEU A 68 -17.60 -9.02 9.69
N GLU A 69 -18.59 -8.80 10.56
CA GLU A 69 -18.55 -9.23 11.96
C GLU A 69 -18.45 -10.76 12.09
N ARG A 70 -19.21 -11.50 11.29
CA ARG A 70 -19.14 -12.96 11.25
C ARG A 70 -17.73 -13.45 10.90
N VAL A 71 -17.12 -12.90 9.85
CA VAL A 71 -15.74 -13.26 9.48
C VAL A 71 -14.75 -12.89 10.58
N ALA A 72 -14.91 -11.72 11.23
CA ALA A 72 -14.07 -11.30 12.34
C ALA A 72 -14.15 -12.25 13.55
N ARG A 73 -15.36 -12.71 13.90
CA ARG A 73 -15.58 -13.67 15.00
C ARG A 73 -15.11 -15.08 14.65
N GLU A 74 -15.44 -15.59 13.46
CA GLU A 74 -15.17 -16.98 13.07
C GLU A 74 -13.69 -17.23 12.72
N ARG A 75 -13.06 -16.35 11.93
CA ARG A 75 -11.66 -16.57 11.50
C ARG A 75 -10.65 -16.02 12.49
N TYR A 76 -10.95 -14.89 13.10
CA TYR A 76 -9.98 -14.15 13.91
C TYR A 76 -10.32 -14.15 15.40
N GLY A 77 -11.47 -14.71 15.81
CA GLY A 77 -11.88 -14.75 17.22
C GLY A 77 -12.06 -13.37 17.86
N MET A 78 -12.25 -12.33 17.05
CA MET A 78 -12.35 -10.95 17.53
C MET A 78 -13.67 -10.73 18.28
N ILE A 79 -13.60 -9.99 19.39
CA ILE A 79 -14.77 -9.55 20.17
C ILE A 79 -14.88 -8.02 20.12
N ARG A 80 -16.09 -7.49 20.24
CA ARG A 80 -16.31 -6.03 20.21
C ARG A 80 -15.91 -5.39 21.55
N ALA A 81 -15.53 -4.11 21.52
CA ALA A 81 -15.30 -3.34 22.74
C ALA A 81 -16.58 -3.34 23.62
N GLY A 82 -16.45 -3.80 24.86
CA GLY A 82 -17.57 -3.95 25.80
C GLY A 82 -18.17 -5.36 25.90
N GLU A 83 -17.75 -6.31 25.05
CA GLU A 83 -18.15 -7.72 25.16
C GLU A 83 -17.24 -8.50 26.12
N ARG A 84 -17.79 -9.54 26.78
CA ARG A 84 -17.04 -10.43 27.69
C ARG A 84 -16.93 -11.83 27.08
N LEU A 85 -15.70 -12.32 26.93
CA LEU A 85 -15.44 -13.69 26.49
C LEU A 85 -15.48 -14.65 27.68
N TYR A 86 -16.45 -15.55 27.70
CA TYR A 86 -16.50 -16.65 28.66
C TYR A 86 -15.86 -17.88 28.04
N ARG A 87 -14.78 -18.37 28.65
CA ARG A 87 -14.17 -19.66 28.32
C ARG A 87 -14.53 -20.64 29.41
N PHE A 88 -15.27 -21.68 29.06
CA PHE A 88 -15.52 -22.79 29.98
C PHE A 88 -14.25 -23.64 30.02
N ALA A 89 -13.53 -23.60 31.14
CA ALA A 89 -12.56 -24.64 31.44
C ALA A 89 -13.34 -25.92 31.76
N PRO A 90 -12.85 -27.11 31.34
CA PRO A 90 -13.41 -28.35 31.87
C PRO A 90 -13.37 -28.27 33.39
N ALA A 91 -14.43 -28.76 34.03
CA ALA A 91 -14.48 -28.84 35.48
C ALA A 91 -13.17 -29.50 35.96
N PRO A 92 -12.52 -28.99 37.01
CA PRO A 92 -11.49 -29.76 37.67
C PRO A 92 -12.19 -30.99 38.24
N ASP A 93 -12.23 -32.07 37.47
CA ASP A 93 -12.40 -33.40 38.01
C ASP A 93 -11.26 -33.55 39.02
N SER A 94 -11.62 -33.86 40.27
CA SER A 94 -10.73 -34.06 41.42
C SER A 94 -10.00 -32.82 41.97
N LEU A 95 -10.67 -32.11 42.90
CA LEU A 95 -10.01 -31.39 44.00
C LEU A 95 -9.64 -32.35 45.16
N GLU A 96 -9.32 -33.61 44.86
CA GLU A 96 -8.95 -34.62 45.88
C GLU A 96 -7.43 -34.75 46.08
N ASP A 97 -6.58 -34.17 45.20
CA ASP A 97 -5.12 -34.32 45.28
C ASP A 97 -4.38 -33.20 46.06
N ASP A 98 -5.07 -32.14 46.50
CA ASP A 98 -4.43 -31.00 47.20
C ASP A 98 -4.41 -31.14 48.74
N ALA A 99 -5.07 -32.16 49.31
CA ALA A 99 -5.10 -32.37 50.76
C ALA A 99 -3.83 -33.06 51.32
N ASP A 100 -3.09 -33.83 50.51
CA ASP A 100 -1.92 -34.59 50.97
C ASP A 100 -0.59 -33.81 50.83
N SER A 101 -0.54 -32.75 50.03
CA SER A 101 0.69 -31.98 49.79
C SER A 101 1.01 -30.92 50.87
N ALA A 102 0.02 -30.57 51.71
CA ALA A 102 0.18 -29.57 52.78
C ALA A 102 0.68 -30.15 54.11
N ALA A 103 0.62 -31.47 54.33
CA ALA A 103 0.95 -32.10 55.61
C ALA A 103 2.47 -32.29 55.85
N PHE A 104 3.31 -32.20 54.80
CA PHE A 104 4.75 -32.52 54.91
C PHE A 104 5.68 -31.32 55.19
N ARG A 105 5.17 -30.09 55.36
CA ARG A 105 6.04 -28.90 55.51
C ARG A 105 6.24 -28.40 56.95
N ARG A 106 6.19 -29.27 57.95
CA ARG A 106 6.57 -28.89 59.32
C ARG A 106 8.08 -29.16 59.53
N PRO A 107 8.95 -28.14 59.62
CA PRO A 107 10.36 -28.36 59.97
C PRO A 107 10.47 -28.85 61.43
N PRO A 108 11.48 -29.68 61.76
CA PRO A 108 11.65 -30.18 63.13
C PRO A 108 12.13 -29.06 64.07
N ASP A 109 11.58 -29.09 65.28
CA ASP A 109 11.84 -28.16 66.39
C ASP A 109 13.25 -28.38 66.98
N PRO A 110 14.14 -27.37 67.01
CA PRO A 110 15.45 -27.50 67.64
C PRO A 110 15.34 -27.25 69.15
N ARG A 111 15.62 -28.29 69.95
CA ARG A 111 15.91 -28.18 71.39
C ARG A 111 17.26 -27.57 71.66
#